data_AF-A0AAX2QW23-F1
#
_entry.id   AF-A0AAX2QW23-F1
#
_cell.length_a   1.000
_cell.length_b   1.000
_cell.length_c   1.000
_cell.angle_alpha   90.00
_cell.angle_beta   90.00
_cell.angle_gamma   90.00
#
_symmetry.space_group_name_H-M   'P 1'
#
loop_
_entity.id
_entity.type
_entity.pdbx_description
1 polymer ?
#
loop_
_entity_poly.entity_id
_entity_poly.type
_entity_poly.pdbx_seq_one_letter_code
_entity_poly.pdbx_strand_id
1 'polypeptide(L)'
;IQIGHAVWIAQNCIVNTDKVSCGNCARHCPTGAIQMIPKDENDESSPKIPVVNTERCIGCGACENLCPARPFSAIYVEGHEMHRVI
;
A
#
# COMPACT_ATOMS: atom_id res chain seq x y z
N ILE A 1 -6.72 -2.71 -17.65
CA ILE A 1 -8.00 -2.83 -16.91
C ILE A 1 -7.73 -2.69 -15.43
N GLN A 2 -8.43 -1.77 -14.79
CA GLN A 2 -8.42 -1.55 -13.35
C GLN A 2 -9.75 -2.01 -12.77
N ILE A 3 -9.70 -2.97 -11.85
CA ILE A 3 -10.88 -3.55 -11.19
C ILE A 3 -11.11 -2.98 -9.78
N GLY A 4 -10.16 -2.21 -9.28
CA GLY A 4 -10.19 -1.61 -7.95
C GLY A 4 -8.93 -0.79 -7.68
N HIS A 5 -8.81 -0.29 -6.46
CA HIS A 5 -7.67 0.49 -6.01
C HIS A 5 -7.29 0.15 -4.57
N ALA A 6 -6.01 0.28 -4.24
CA ALA A 6 -5.52 0.01 -2.90
C ALA A 6 -5.69 1.24 -2.00
N VAL A 7 -6.20 1.03 -0.80
CA VAL A 7 -6.37 2.04 0.25
C VAL A 7 -5.49 1.65 1.44
N TRP A 8 -4.64 2.58 1.88
CA TRP A 8 -3.73 2.39 3.01
C TRP A 8 -4.25 3.08 4.28
N ILE A 9 -4.27 2.33 5.39
CA ILE A 9 -4.67 2.79 6.71
C ILE A 9 -3.42 2.97 7.56
N ALA A 10 -2.98 4.21 7.72
CA ALA A 10 -1.75 4.56 8.42
C ALA A 10 -1.69 4.00 9.86
N GLN A 11 -2.83 3.98 10.55
CA GLN A 11 -2.93 3.53 11.95
C GLN A 11 -2.70 2.02 12.14
N ASN A 12 -2.87 1.23 11.09
CA ASN A 12 -2.70 -0.22 11.14
C ASN A 12 -1.30 -0.66 10.67
N CYS A 13 -0.52 0.25 10.07
CA CYS A 13 0.77 -0.10 9.47
C CYS A 13 1.82 -0.39 10.55
N ILE A 14 2.45 -1.57 10.49
CA ILE A 14 3.50 -1.98 11.44
C ILE A 14 4.73 -1.06 11.44
N VAL A 15 4.94 -0.29 10.38
CA VAL A 15 5.94 0.80 10.37
C VAL A 15 5.58 1.89 11.37
N ASN A 16 4.29 2.22 11.46
CA ASN A 16 3.78 3.24 12.38
C ASN A 16 3.55 2.69 13.80
N THR A 17 2.97 1.49 13.94
CA THR A 17 2.61 0.90 15.24
C THR A 17 3.81 0.29 15.95
N ASP A 18 4.59 -0.53 15.24
CA ASP A 18 5.63 -1.39 15.83
C ASP A 18 7.04 -0.82 15.60
N LYS A 19 7.15 0.27 14.84
CA LYS A 19 8.41 0.97 14.52
C LYS A 19 9.44 0.10 13.79
N VAL A 20 8.97 -0.86 12.99
CA VAL A 20 9.82 -1.72 12.17
C VAL A 20 9.86 -1.26 10.71
N SER A 21 10.87 -1.69 9.96
CA SER A 21 10.90 -1.50 8.51
C SER A 21 10.04 -2.56 7.80
N CYS A 22 9.10 -2.13 6.96
CA CYS A 22 8.26 -3.01 6.17
C CYS A 22 8.05 -2.42 4.78
N GLY A 23 7.93 -3.27 3.76
CA GLY A 23 7.70 -2.84 2.37
C GLY A 23 7.03 -3.91 1.51
N ASN A 24 6.33 -4.87 2.13
CA ASN A 24 5.73 -6.01 1.41
C ASN A 24 4.73 -5.57 0.34
N CYS A 25 3.89 -4.57 0.66
CA CYS A 25 2.91 -4.03 -0.28
C CYS A 25 3.57 -3.48 -1.56
N ALA A 26 4.68 -2.75 -1.42
CA ALA A 26 5.47 -2.26 -2.55
C ALA A 26 6.18 -3.39 -3.30
N ARG A 27 6.89 -4.26 -2.59
CA ARG A 27 7.71 -5.35 -3.18
C ARG A 27 6.88 -6.31 -4.04
N HIS A 28 5.63 -6.55 -3.66
CA HIS A 28 4.75 -7.49 -4.34
C HIS A 28 3.71 -6.82 -5.24
N CYS A 29 3.78 -5.50 -5.43
CA CYS A 29 2.90 -4.82 -6.37
C CYS A 29 3.35 -5.10 -7.81
N PRO A 30 2.60 -5.89 -8.61
CA PRO A 30 3.05 -6.30 -9.95
C PRO A 30 3.13 -5.13 -10.94
N THR A 31 2.40 -4.04 -10.69
CA THR A 31 2.39 -2.86 -11.55
C THR A 31 3.29 -1.73 -11.05
N GLY A 32 3.98 -1.94 -9.92
CA GLY A 32 4.77 -0.89 -9.27
C GLY A 32 3.94 0.31 -8.83
N ALA A 33 2.65 0.12 -8.54
CA ALA A 33 1.74 1.18 -8.10
C ALA A 33 2.00 1.65 -6.66
N ILE A 34 2.81 0.94 -5.89
CA ILE A 34 3.07 1.27 -4.48
C ILE A 34 4.57 1.53 -4.31
N GLN A 35 4.92 2.69 -3.77
CA GLN A 35 6.30 3.08 -3.46
C GLN A 35 6.45 3.30 -1.95
N MET A 36 7.65 3.03 -1.42
CA MET A 36 7.98 3.33 -0.03
C MET A 36 8.77 4.64 0.02
N ILE A 37 8.19 5.67 0.62
CA ILE A 37 8.82 7.00 0.75
C ILE A 37 9.05 7.35 2.22
N PRO A 38 10.05 8.17 2.57
CA PRO A 38 10.21 8.70 3.92
C PRO A 38 8.90 9.29 4.44
N LYS A 39 8.56 8.99 5.70
CA LYS A 39 7.33 9.52 6.33
C LYS A 39 7.45 11.01 6.61
N ASP A 40 8.62 11.45 7.03
CA ASP A 40 8.97 12.86 7.16
C ASP A 40 9.73 13.29 5.92
N GLU A 41 9.17 14.23 5.17
CA GLU A 41 9.73 14.75 3.93
C GLU A 41 11.04 15.53 4.14
N ASN A 42 11.32 15.98 5.37
CA ASN A 42 12.54 16.69 5.72
C ASN A 42 13.61 15.78 6.34
N ASP A 43 13.28 14.50 6.58
CA ASP A 43 14.17 13.51 7.18
C ASP A 43 14.18 12.19 6.39
N GLU A 44 15.19 12.03 5.54
CA GLU A 44 15.44 10.80 4.76
C GLU A 44 15.71 9.55 5.62
N SER A 45 16.08 9.73 6.88
CA SER A 45 16.27 8.63 7.84
C SER A 45 14.96 8.17 8.48
N SER A 46 13.87 8.91 8.27
CA SER A 46 12.56 8.57 8.82
C SER A 46 12.04 7.24 8.25
N PRO A 47 11.24 6.49 9.03
CA PRO A 47 10.66 5.24 8.55
C PRO A 47 9.87 5.44 7.27
N LYS A 48 10.07 4.55 6.29
CA LYS A 48 9.38 4.66 5.01
C LYS A 48 7.97 4.08 5.07
N ILE A 49 6.99 4.80 4.54
CA ILE A 49 5.57 4.41 4.46
C ILE A 49 5.14 4.23 3.00
N PRO A 50 4.12 3.40 2.73
CA PRO A 50 3.64 3.20 1.37
C PRO A 50 2.83 4.39 0.87
N VAL A 51 3.06 4.78 -0.38
CA VAL A 51 2.21 5.68 -1.16
C VAL A 51 1.71 4.93 -2.38
N VAL A 52 0.40 5.04 -2.63
CA VAL A 52 -0.29 4.33 -3.72
C VAL A 52 -0.54 5.31 -4.87
N ASN A 53 -0.01 4.99 -6.04
CA ASN A 53 -0.42 5.59 -7.30
C ASN A 53 -1.67 4.85 -7.82
N THR A 54 -2.84 5.49 -7.68
CA THR A 54 -4.12 4.91 -8.07
C THR A 54 -4.28 4.74 -9.57
N GLU A 55 -3.55 5.47 -10.40
CA GLU A 55 -3.60 5.33 -11.87
C GLU A 55 -2.91 4.05 -12.34
N ARG A 56 -1.92 3.56 -11.58
CA ARG A 56 -1.19 2.31 -11.87
C ARG A 56 -1.75 1.10 -11.12
N CYS A 57 -2.51 1.32 -10.05
CA CYS A 57 -3.06 0.23 -9.26
C CYS A 57 -4.16 -0.48 -10.05
N ILE A 58 -4.02 -1.79 -10.27
CA ILE A 58 -5.05 -2.55 -11.00
C ILE A 58 -6.10 -3.21 -10.08
N GLY A 59 -5.94 -3.11 -8.75
CA GLY A 59 -6.85 -3.73 -7.79
C GLY A 59 -6.65 -5.24 -7.60
N CYS A 60 -5.44 -5.77 -7.77
CA CYS A 60 -5.19 -7.22 -7.72
C CYS A 60 -5.19 -7.87 -6.31
N GLY A 61 -5.20 -7.10 -5.22
CA GLY A 61 -5.23 -7.63 -3.85
C GLY A 61 -3.91 -8.17 -3.29
N ALA A 62 -2.82 -8.24 -4.07
CA ALA A 62 -1.55 -8.80 -3.59
C ALA A 62 -0.98 -8.08 -2.34
N CYS A 63 -1.11 -6.75 -2.30
CA CYS A 63 -0.64 -5.95 -1.18
C CYS A 63 -1.43 -6.19 0.12
N GLU A 64 -2.73 -6.43 0.00
CA GLU A 64 -3.61 -6.75 1.12
C GLU A 64 -3.30 -8.14 1.68
N ASN A 65 -3.22 -9.14 0.81
CA ASN A 65 -2.97 -10.53 1.19
C ASN A 65 -1.61 -10.72 1.89
N LEU A 66 -0.59 -9.96 1.48
CA LEU A 66 0.77 -10.04 2.03
C LEU A 66 1.04 -9.04 3.16
N CYS A 67 0.04 -8.24 3.55
CA CYS A 67 0.18 -7.32 4.66
C CYS A 67 0.35 -8.12 5.97
N PRO A 68 1.44 -7.92 6.74
CA PRO A 68 1.63 -8.62 8.01
C PRO A 68 0.87 -7.99 9.19
N ALA A 69 0.26 -6.81 8.99
CA ALA A 69 -0.47 -6.12 10.05
C ALA A 69 -1.66 -6.95 10.54
N ARG A 70 -1.81 -7.06 11.86
CA ARG A 70 -2.87 -7.84 12.52
C ARG A 70 -3.42 -7.03 13.71
N PRO A 71 -4.71 -7.20 14.07
CA PRO A 71 -5.70 -8.12 13.46
C PRO A 71 -6.25 -7.63 12.11
N PHE A 72 -6.09 -6.33 11.81
CA PHE A 72 -6.55 -5.74 10.55
C PHE A 72 -5.36 -5.41 9.64
N SER A 73 -5.53 -5.65 8.34
CA SER A 73 -4.55 -5.25 7.33
C SER A 73 -4.37 -3.73 7.34
N ALA A 74 -3.14 -3.30 7.05
CA ALA A 74 -2.81 -1.89 6.90
C ALA A 74 -3.11 -1.35 5.50
N ILE A 75 -3.37 -2.22 4.54
CA ILE A 75 -3.72 -1.88 3.17
C ILE A 75 -4.75 -2.90 2.70
N TYR A 76 -5.78 -2.43 2.01
CA TYR A 76 -6.84 -3.26 1.44
C TYR A 76 -7.21 -2.75 0.05
N VAL A 77 -7.94 -3.55 -0.72
CA VAL A 77 -8.41 -3.16 -2.05
C VAL A 77 -9.91 -2.89 -2.03
N GLU A 78 -10.29 -1.69 -2.50
CA GLU A 78 -11.67 -1.35 -2.80
C GLU A 78 -11.93 -1.59 -4.29
N GLY A 79 -12.86 -2.51 -4.56
CA GLY A 79 -13.33 -2.81 -5.92
C GLY A 79 -14.09 -1.63 -6.53
N HIS A 80 -14.02 -1.50 -7.85
CA HIS A 80 -14.81 -0.52 -8.60
C HIS A 80 -16.07 -1.21 -9.13
N GLU A 81 -17.25 -0.57 -8.96
CA GLU A 81 -18.51 -1.08 -9.52
C GLU A 81 -18.46 -1.22 -11.05
N MET A 82 -17.69 -0.34 -11.71
CA MET A 82 -17.39 -0.41 -13.13
C MET A 82 -15.87 -0.44 -13.33
N HIS A 83 -15.37 -1.48 -14.00
CA HIS A 83 -13.95 -1.59 -14.32
C HIS A 83 -13.51 -0.48 -15.28
N ARG A 84 -12.34 0.11 -15.02
CA ARG A 84 -11.78 1.19 -15.83
C ARG A 84 -10.80 0.64 -16.85
N VAL A 85 -10.83 1.20 -18.06
CA VAL A 85 -9.77 1.03 -19.04
C VAL A 85 -8.79 2.19 -18.83
N ILE A 86 -7.60 1.85 -18.36
CA ILE A 86 -6.46 2.74 -18.12
C ILE A 86 -5.32 2.30 -19.02
#